data_AF-A0A3G4RKF6-F1
#
_entry.id   AF-A0A3G4RKF6-F1
#
_cell.length_a   1.000
_cell.length_b   1.000
_cell.length_c   1.000
_cell.angle_alpha   90.00
_cell.angle_beta   90.00
_cell.angle_gamma   90.00
#
_symmetry.space_group_name_H-M   'P 1'
#
loop_
_entity.id
_entity.type
_entity.pdbx_description
1 polymer ?
#
loop_
_entity_poly.entity_id
_entity_poly.type
_entity_poly.pdbx_seq_one_letter_code
_entity_poly.pdbx_strand_id
1 'polypeptide(L)' 'MESFNGRLRQECLNENWFMSLEDARSKIEAWRIHYNQKRPHSTLGWMTPSEFAEKSVGCQNM' A
#
# COMPACT_ATOMS: atom_id res chain seq x y z
N MET A 1 4.46 11.75 0.09
CA MET A 1 5.20 10.48 -0.04
C MET A 1 5.92 10.05 1.26
N GLU A 2 5.88 10.84 2.35
CA GLU A 2 6.57 10.47 3.60
C GLU A 2 5.81 9.43 4.45
N SER A 3 4.47 9.51 4.50
CA SER A 3 3.65 8.61 5.34
C SER A 3 3.65 7.15 4.87
N PHE A 4 3.90 6.89 3.59
CA PHE A 4 4.00 5.54 3.06
C PHE A 4 5.28 4.85 3.56
N ASN A 5 6.42 5.51 3.38
CA ASN A 5 7.72 4.93 3.76
C ASN A 5 7.84 4.74 5.28
N GLY A 6 7.30 5.67 6.06
CA GLY A 6 7.23 5.54 7.52
C GLY A 6 6.40 4.33 7.96
N ARG A 7 5.24 4.10 7.34
CA ARG A 7 4.36 2.95 7.65
C ARG A 7 4.92 1.63 7.15
N LEU A 8 5.54 1.60 5.98
CA LEU A 8 6.22 0.39 5.50
C LEU A 8 7.27 -0.08 6.51
N ARG A 9 8.06 0.86 7.05
CA ARG A 9 9.08 0.52 8.02
C ARG A 9 8.51 0.02 9.34
N GLN A 10 7.47 0.68 9.85
CA GLN A 10 6.88 0.32 11.14
C GLN A 10 5.99 -0.93 11.06
N GLU A 11 5.08 -0.99 10.09
CA GLU A 11 4.04 -2.03 10.01
C GLU A 11 4.48 -3.28 9.22
N CYS A 12 5.49 -3.17 8.35
CA CYS A 12 5.97 -4.31 7.56
C CYS A 12 7.37 -4.74 7.99
N LEU A 13 8.35 -3.84 7.95
CA LEU A 13 9.76 -4.24 8.10
C LEU A 13 10.15 -4.51 9.54
N ASN A 14 9.56 -3.79 10.51
CA ASN A 14 9.90 -3.96 11.93
C ASN A 14 9.11 -5.09 12.59
N GLU A 15 7.92 -5.42 12.09
CA GLU A 15 7.05 -6.48 12.64
C GLU A 15 7.34 -7.87 12.05
N ASN A 16 8.09 -7.96 10.95
CA ASN A 16 8.36 -9.22 10.27
C ASN A 16 9.83 -9.63 10.36
N TRP A 17 10.09 -10.86 10.79
CA TRP A 17 11.39 -11.48 10.60
C TRP A 17 11.48 -12.11 9.22
N PHE A 18 12.57 -11.81 8.50
CA PHE A 18 12.80 -12.33 7.15
C PHE A 18 13.77 -13.50 7.19
N MET A 19 13.34 -14.65 6.70
CA MET A 19 14.17 -15.86 6.67
C MET A 19 14.99 -15.98 5.38
N SER A 20 14.58 -15.27 4.32
CA SER A 20 15.22 -15.24 2.99
C SER A 20 14.71 -14.05 2.19
N LEU A 21 15.40 -13.71 1.09
CA LEU A 21 14.96 -12.65 0.17
C LEU A 21 13.59 -12.95 -0.45
N GLU A 22 13.29 -14.21 -0.74
CA GLU A 22 11.99 -14.62 -1.29
C GLU A 22 10.85 -14.41 -0.28
N ASP A 23 11.07 -14.78 0.98
CA ASP A 23 10.15 -14.54 2.10
C ASP A 23 9.92 -13.03 2.30
N ALA A 24 10.99 -12.23 2.26
CA ALA A 24 10.88 -10.78 2.32
C ALA A 24 10.05 -10.19 1.18
N ARG A 25 10.29 -10.63 -0.07
CA ARG A 25 9.51 -10.17 -1.23
C ARG A 25 8.03 -10.53 -1.08
N SER A 26 7.72 -11.76 -0.66
CA SER A 26 6.34 -12.21 -0.47
C SER A 26 5.62 -11.39 0.61
N LYS A 27 6.25 -11.18 1.77
CA LYS A 27 5.68 -10.39 2.88
C LYS A 27 5.48 -8.92 2.52
N ILE A 28 6.45 -8.30 1.86
CA ILE A 28 6.35 -6.91 1.41
C ILE A 28 5.23 -6.75 0.37
N GLU A 29 5.10 -7.70 -0.57
CA GLU A 29 4.03 -7.67 -1.56
C GLU A 29 2.64 -7.83 -0.94
N ALA A 30 2.48 -8.79 -0.02
CA ALA A 30 1.25 -8.96 0.73
C ALA A 30 0.88 -7.69 1.52
N TRP A 31 1.85 -7.07 2.19
CA TRP A 31 1.64 -5.80 2.91
C TRP A 31 1.25 -4.66 1.96
N ARG A 32 1.91 -4.53 0.81
CA ARG A 32 1.59 -3.52 -0.21
C ARG A 32 0.16 -3.66 -0.72
N ILE A 33 -0.28 -4.89 -1.01
CA ILE A 33 -1.66 -5.17 -1.44
C ILE A 33 -2.64 -4.77 -0.34
N HIS A 34 -2.38 -5.17 0.91
CA HIS A 34 -3.22 -4.83 2.04
C HIS A 34 -3.33 -3.32 2.26
N TYR A 35 -2.21 -2.59 2.20
CA TYR A 35 -2.17 -1.13 2.29
C TYR A 35 -3.02 -0.49 1.19
N ASN A 36 -2.85 -0.93 -0.05
CA ASN A 36 -3.54 -0.33 -1.19
C ASN A 36 -5.03 -0.65 -1.24
N GLN A 37 -5.48 -1.76 -0.65
CA GLN A 37 -6.88 -2.19 -0.71
C GLN A 37 -7.71 -1.82 0.52
N LYS A 38 -7.09 -1.70 1.71
CA LYS A 38 -7.86 -1.56 2.96
C LYS A 38 -7.71 -0.23 3.69
N ARG A 39 -6.76 0.61 3.29
CA ARG A 39 -6.50 1.87 4.00
C ARG A 39 -7.07 3.06 3.24
N PRO A 40 -8.24 3.58 3.62
CA PRO A 40 -8.72 4.85 3.09
C PRO A 40 -7.82 5.99 3.56
N HIS A 41 -7.49 6.90 2.64
CA HIS A 41 -6.69 8.08 2.93
C HIS A 41 -7.54 9.33 2.82
N SER A 42 -7.56 10.16 3.85
CA SER A 42 -8.31 11.44 3.85
C SER A 42 -7.85 12.37 2.72
N THR A 43 -6.55 12.35 2.35
CA THR A 43 -6.00 13.08 1.19
C THR A 43 -6.55 12.58 -0.15
N LEU A 44 -6.96 11.31 -0.23
CA LEU A 44 -7.62 10.72 -1.40
C LEU A 44 -9.16 10.79 -1.29
N GLY A 45 -9.69 11.66 -0.41
CA GLY A 45 -11.13 11.79 -0.20
C GLY A 45 -11.74 10.60 0.53
N TRP A 46 -11.00 9.98 1.45
CA TRP A 46 -11.36 8.74 2.16
C TRP A 46 -11.45 7.50 1.27
N MET A 47 -10.87 7.56 0.08
CA MET A 47 -10.75 6.42 -0.81
C MET A 47 -9.47 5.65 -0.52
N THR A 48 -9.49 4.34 -0.74
CA THR A 48 -8.27 3.54 -0.75
C THR A 48 -7.41 3.89 -1.97
N PRO A 49 -6.10 3.64 -1.95
CA PRO A 49 -5.24 3.86 -3.11
C PRO A 49 -5.74 3.12 -4.36
N SER A 50 -6.31 1.92 -4.19
CA SER A 50 -6.92 1.15 -5.29
C SER A 50 -8.13 1.87 -5.88
N GLU A 51 -9.09 2.28 -5.03
CA GLU A 51 -10.28 3.00 -5.49
C GLU A 51 -9.93 4.34 -6.15
N PHE A 52 -8.94 5.05 -5.61
CA PHE A 52 -8.46 6.28 -6.21
C PHE A 52 -7.83 6.02 -7.59
N ALA A 53 -7.04 4.96 -7.73
CA ALA A 53 -6.45 4.56 -9.01
C ALA A 53 -7.55 4.21 -10.04
N GLU A 54 -8.56 3.42 -9.66
CA GLU A 54 -9.70 3.08 -10.51
C GLU A 54 -10.48 4.32 -10.97
N LYS A 55 -10.71 5.28 -10.06
CA LYS A 55 -11.39 6.55 -10.38
C LYS A 55 -10.55 7.46 -11.26
N SER A 56 -9.23 7.45 -11.10
CA SER A 56 -8.31 8.22 -11.95
C SER A 56 -8.24 7.68 -13.38
N VAL A 57 -8.31 6.35 -13.56
CA VAL A 57 -8.38 5.69 -14.87
C VAL A 57 -9.71 6.00 -15.57
N GLY A 58 -10.82 6.02 -14.84
CA GLY A 58 -12.13 6.37 -15.41
C GLY A 58 -12.25 7.82 -15.91
N CYS A 59 -11.42 8.75 -15.43
CA CYS A 59 -11.44 10.17 -15.83
C CYS A 59 -10.59 10.46 -17.08
N GLN A 60 -9.68 9.56 -17.49
CA GLN A 60 -8.87 9.73 -18.70
C GLN A 60 -9.61 9.36 -19.99
N ASN A 61 -10.88 8.94 -19.89
CA ASN A 61 -11.64 8.35 -20.99
C ASN A 61 -12.94 9.12 -21.33
N MET A 62 -12.99 10.42 -21.03
CA MET A 62 -14.05 11.35 -21.47
C MET A 62 -13.47 12.55 -22.19
#